data_AF-A0A7V0WLX2-F1
#
_entry.id   AF-A0A7V0WLX2-F1
#
_cell.length_a   1.000
_cell.length_b   1.000
_cell.length_c   1.000
_cell.angle_alpha   90.00
_cell.angle_beta   90.00
_cell.angle_gamma   90.00
#
_symmetry.space_group_name_H-M   'P 1'
#
loop_
_entity.id
_entity.type
_entity.pdbx_description
1 polymer ?
#
loop_
_entity_poly.entity_id
_entity_poly.type
_entity_poly.pdbx_seq_one_letter_code
_entity_poly.pdbx_strand_id
1 'polypeptide(L)'
;MKGTTGMPFRGLLPLPQGPWLIFSSSPAGQRGARDRDAAGGRALVFNREEESLLVLFVSLLTLTTFLALYVFRSFDDNRLTSWQWSVSGAQAGYMFFALLAGIVLAYFLSGTTLPRRAAGAVLFAASFAVAAIFWREPEVIIDAGRYFTQAKYLELYGAGYFLAEWGKAVPAWTDLPLIPFLYGLIFKFFGEARIAIQVFTTLLFSGTVVLTYAIGRTLWNETVGVIAGVLLLGMPYLLTQVPLMLVDVPMMFFMTLAVFTTIIALRRGGAVPLALSVAAIVLALLTKYSAWVMISVLPVIFLVFLKERGGVVLGRAAAIAGAAGLLIGAAVLWKYDVFTEQLGLLQNYQAPALGRWGESYVSTFLFQIHPFITLAALFSLAVAVARKDLRYLIVCWLVLLILVLDIKR
;
A
#
# COMPACT_ATOMS: atom_id res chain seq x y z
N MET A 1 -30.35 7.82 -24.61
CA MET A 1 -28.98 7.84 -24.03
C MET A 1 -29.10 8.02 -22.52
N LYS A 2 -28.71 7.02 -21.72
CA LYS A 2 -28.71 7.12 -20.25
C LYS A 2 -27.50 7.96 -19.84
N GLY A 3 -27.73 9.15 -19.29
CA GLY A 3 -26.67 10.06 -18.84
C GLY A 3 -25.75 9.38 -17.83
N THR A 4 -24.48 9.23 -18.20
CA THR A 4 -23.43 8.83 -17.26
C THR A 4 -23.12 10.02 -16.37
N THR A 5 -23.50 9.94 -15.10
CA THR A 5 -23.12 10.91 -14.08
C THR A 5 -21.61 10.80 -13.80
N GLY A 6 -20.82 11.60 -14.52
CA GLY A 6 -19.42 11.84 -14.17
C GLY A 6 -19.35 12.54 -12.82
N MET A 7 -18.42 12.14 -11.95
CA MET A 7 -18.10 12.95 -10.78
C MET A 7 -17.11 14.02 -11.21
N PRO A 8 -17.43 15.32 -11.08
CA PRO A 8 -16.40 16.33 -11.12
C PRO A 8 -15.46 16.10 -9.92
N PHE A 9 -14.15 16.29 -10.12
CA PHE A 9 -13.16 16.27 -9.05
C PHE A 9 -13.30 17.48 -8.07
N ARG A 10 -14.37 18.27 -8.22
CA ARG A 10 -14.66 19.50 -7.48
C ARG A 10 -15.31 19.17 -6.13
N GLY A 11 -14.71 19.66 -5.05
CA GLY A 11 -15.29 19.68 -3.69
C GLY A 11 -15.08 18.39 -2.88
N LEU A 12 -13.85 18.11 -2.47
CA LEU A 12 -13.47 16.85 -1.78
C LEU A 12 -13.44 16.90 -0.24
N LEU A 13 -13.89 17.98 0.40
CA LEU A 13 -13.93 18.07 1.87
C LEU A 13 -15.35 17.85 2.39
N PRO A 14 -15.68 16.67 2.97
CA PRO A 14 -16.95 16.48 3.67
C PRO A 14 -16.91 17.24 5.00
N LEU A 15 -17.77 18.23 5.19
CA LEU A 15 -17.93 18.88 6.50
C LEU A 15 -18.56 17.93 7.54
N PRO A 16 -18.26 18.14 8.84
CA PRO A 16 -19.09 17.62 9.91
C PRO A 16 -20.43 18.36 9.89
N GLN A 17 -21.54 17.65 9.73
CA GLN A 17 -22.84 18.21 10.09
C GLN A 17 -22.90 18.26 11.62
N GLY A 18 -22.97 19.45 12.21
CA GLY A 18 -23.18 19.62 13.66
C GLY A 18 -24.62 19.34 14.08
N PRO A 19 -25.00 19.77 15.30
CA PRO A 19 -24.59 19.23 16.58
C PRO A 19 -25.39 17.98 16.97
N TRP A 20 -24.71 17.08 17.69
CA TRP A 20 -25.24 15.82 18.20
C TRP A 20 -26.40 16.03 19.18
N LEU A 21 -27.62 15.69 18.78
CA LEU A 21 -28.76 15.49 19.68
C LEU A 21 -29.33 14.07 19.51
N ILE A 22 -29.04 13.27 20.55
CA ILE A 22 -29.89 12.26 21.17
C ILE A 22 -30.24 11.02 20.33
N PHE A 23 -29.63 9.90 20.74
CA PHE A 23 -30.08 8.54 20.47
C PHE A 23 -31.56 8.36 20.84
N SER A 24 -32.46 8.27 19.86
CA SER A 24 -33.74 7.58 20.04
C SER A 24 -33.59 6.16 19.53
N SER A 25 -33.59 5.20 20.44
CA SER A 25 -33.72 3.77 20.14
C SER A 25 -35.10 3.50 19.54
N SER A 26 -35.20 3.42 18.22
CA SER A 26 -36.38 2.86 17.56
C SER A 26 -36.23 1.34 17.36
N PRO A 27 -37.29 0.54 17.59
CA PRO A 27 -37.23 -0.91 17.51
C PRO A 27 -37.02 -1.42 16.08
N ALA A 28 -36.34 -2.55 15.98
CA ALA A 28 -36.08 -3.29 14.77
C ALA A 28 -37.39 -3.73 14.09
N GLY A 29 -37.81 -2.97 13.07
CA GLY A 29 -38.96 -3.30 12.25
C GLY A 29 -38.81 -2.72 10.85
N GLN A 30 -38.47 -3.59 9.90
CA GLN A 30 -38.72 -3.45 8.46
C GLN A 30 -38.77 -2.01 7.92
N ARG A 31 -37.62 -1.43 7.56
CA ARG A 31 -37.56 -0.27 6.65
C ARG A 31 -36.58 -0.51 5.51
N GLY A 32 -37.19 -0.79 4.36
CA GLY A 32 -36.95 -0.10 3.09
C GLY A 32 -35.50 0.07 2.62
N ALA A 33 -35.13 -0.69 1.61
CA ALA A 33 -33.93 -0.52 0.79
C ALA A 33 -33.89 0.79 -0.06
N ARG A 34 -34.61 1.85 0.33
CA ARG A 34 -34.74 3.11 -0.44
C ARG A 34 -34.03 4.34 0.15
N ASP A 35 -33.50 4.28 1.37
CA ASP A 35 -32.89 5.46 2.02
C ASP A 35 -31.35 5.57 1.92
N ARG A 36 -30.69 4.73 1.10
CA ARG A 36 -29.22 4.77 0.99
C ARG A 36 -28.66 5.91 0.14
N ASP A 37 -29.50 6.67 -0.57
CA ASP A 37 -29.05 7.79 -1.40
C ASP A 37 -29.13 9.16 -0.69
N ALA A 38 -29.75 9.25 0.49
CA ALA A 38 -29.91 10.51 1.23
C ALA A 38 -28.67 10.93 2.05
N ALA A 39 -27.68 10.04 2.21
CA ALA A 39 -26.39 10.37 2.85
C ALA A 39 -25.36 10.95 1.87
N GLY A 40 -25.80 11.37 0.66
CA GLY A 40 -25.00 12.20 -0.22
C GLY A 40 -24.80 13.57 0.41
N GLY A 41 -23.77 13.70 1.24
CA GLY A 41 -23.37 14.99 1.81
C GLY A 41 -23.31 16.03 0.70
N ARG A 42 -24.03 17.16 0.88
CA ARG A 42 -23.99 18.28 -0.07
C ARG A 42 -22.52 18.61 -0.31
N ALA A 43 -22.05 18.39 -1.53
CA ALA A 43 -20.74 18.87 -1.94
C ALA A 43 -20.72 20.38 -1.67
N LEU A 44 -19.66 20.86 -1.02
CA LEU A 44 -19.43 22.30 -0.91
C LEU A 44 -19.30 22.82 -2.35
N VAL A 45 -20.31 23.55 -2.78
CA VAL A 45 -20.28 24.28 -4.04
C VAL A 45 -19.49 25.55 -3.74
N PHE A 46 -18.17 25.45 -3.89
CA PHE A 46 -17.30 26.62 -3.86
C PHE A 46 -17.62 27.49 -5.08
N ASN A 47 -17.60 28.81 -4.90
CA ASN A 47 -17.66 29.70 -6.05
C ASN A 47 -16.34 29.61 -6.85
N ARG A 48 -16.34 30.07 -8.11
CA ARG A 48 -15.16 29.95 -9.00
C ARG A 48 -13.93 30.71 -8.46
N GLU A 49 -14.15 31.77 -7.69
CA GLU A 49 -13.08 32.54 -7.05
C GLU A 49 -12.42 31.75 -5.92
N GLU A 50 -13.21 31.14 -5.04
CA GLU A 50 -12.76 30.25 -3.96
C GLU A 50 -12.01 29.03 -4.53
N GLU A 51 -12.51 28.41 -5.60
CA GLU A 51 -11.81 27.32 -6.29
C GLU A 51 -10.42 27.78 -6.78
N SER A 52 -10.35 28.98 -7.37
CA SER A 52 -9.10 29.53 -7.90
C SER A 52 -8.12 29.87 -6.77
N LEU A 53 -8.62 30.41 -5.66
CA LEU A 53 -7.83 30.69 -4.45
C LEU A 53 -7.29 29.41 -3.81
N LEU A 54 -8.10 28.34 -3.74
CA LEU A 54 -7.68 27.04 -3.22
C LEU A 54 -6.60 26.41 -4.10
N VAL A 55 -6.75 26.45 -5.43
CA VAL A 55 -5.72 25.98 -6.36
C VAL A 55 -4.43 26.76 -6.18
N LEU A 56 -4.49 28.09 -6.11
CA LEU A 56 -3.32 28.93 -5.90
C LEU A 56 -2.65 28.61 -4.56
N PHE A 57 -3.44 28.47 -3.49
CA PHE A 57 -2.95 28.13 -2.17
C PHE A 57 -2.23 26.78 -2.14
N VAL A 58 -2.85 25.72 -2.70
CA VAL A 58 -2.22 24.39 -2.80
C VAL A 58 -0.95 24.43 -3.65
N SER A 59 -0.94 25.21 -4.73
CA SER A 59 0.23 25.39 -5.60
C SER A 59 1.39 26.05 -4.85
N LEU A 60 1.11 27.15 -4.15
CA LEU A 60 2.10 27.86 -3.34
C LEU A 60 2.60 26.99 -2.17
N LEU A 61 1.70 26.27 -1.51
CA LEU A 61 2.07 25.29 -0.48
C LEU A 61 2.98 24.21 -1.04
N THR A 62 2.71 23.71 -2.25
CA THR A 62 3.52 22.65 -2.87
C THR A 62 4.95 23.14 -3.12
N LEU A 63 5.10 24.33 -3.70
CA LEU A 63 6.41 24.95 -3.95
C LEU A 63 7.15 25.27 -2.64
N THR A 64 6.47 25.86 -1.67
CA THR A 64 7.07 26.19 -0.37
C THR A 64 7.42 24.95 0.44
N THR A 65 6.64 23.87 0.35
CA THR A 65 6.95 22.59 0.99
C THR A 65 8.23 21.99 0.39
N PHE A 66 8.38 21.99 -0.94
CA PHE A 66 9.62 21.54 -1.57
C PHE A 66 10.83 22.37 -1.12
N LEU A 67 10.71 23.70 -1.10
CA LEU A 67 11.78 24.58 -0.62
C LEU A 67 12.11 24.33 0.86
N ALA A 68 11.08 24.11 1.69
CA ALA A 68 11.26 23.77 3.09
C ALA A 68 12.00 22.43 3.25
N LEU A 69 11.58 21.37 2.56
CA LEU A 69 12.27 20.08 2.56
C LEU A 69 13.70 20.22 2.08
N TYR A 70 13.95 21.02 1.05
CA TYR A 70 15.31 21.32 0.59
C TYR A 70 16.15 22.01 1.67
N VAL A 71 15.65 23.08 2.30
CA VAL A 71 16.36 23.80 3.38
C VAL A 71 16.63 22.88 4.57
N PHE A 72 15.64 22.06 4.93
CA PHE A 72 15.67 21.18 6.10
C PHE A 72 16.19 19.77 5.81
N ARG A 73 16.76 19.51 4.63
CA ARG A 73 17.23 18.18 4.21
C ARG A 73 18.29 17.55 5.13
N SER A 74 18.94 18.33 5.99
CA SER A 74 19.85 17.79 7.02
C SER A 74 19.13 17.04 8.14
N PHE A 75 17.81 17.18 8.26
CA PHE A 75 16.99 16.38 9.18
C PHE A 75 16.54 15.04 8.58
N ASP A 76 16.81 14.81 7.29
CA ASP A 76 16.62 13.50 6.67
C ASP A 76 17.82 12.60 7.02
N ASP A 77 17.63 11.77 8.04
CA ASP A 77 18.59 10.80 8.53
C ASP A 77 18.54 9.44 7.81
N ASN A 78 17.79 9.33 6.71
CA ASN A 78 17.73 8.11 5.91
C ASN A 78 19.12 7.73 5.36
N ARG A 79 19.62 6.55 5.74
CA ARG A 79 20.97 6.11 5.39
C ARG A 79 21.11 5.56 3.97
N LEU A 80 19.99 5.23 3.31
CA LEU A 80 19.98 4.67 1.96
C LEU A 80 19.81 5.77 0.90
N THR A 81 18.82 6.63 1.09
CA THR A 81 18.43 7.66 0.11
C THR A 81 18.02 8.95 0.81
N SER A 82 18.96 9.61 1.51
CA SER A 82 18.70 10.93 2.10
C SER A 82 18.57 12.02 1.03
N TRP A 83 17.62 12.93 1.25
CA TRP A 83 17.48 14.19 0.52
C TRP A 83 18.76 15.03 0.51
N GLN A 84 19.62 14.89 1.52
CA GLN A 84 20.92 15.56 1.54
C GLN A 84 21.79 15.18 0.33
N TRP A 85 21.69 13.94 -0.13
CA TRP A 85 22.45 13.42 -1.27
C TRP A 85 21.66 13.54 -2.57
N SER A 86 20.37 13.24 -2.52
CA SER A 86 19.47 13.23 -3.69
C SER A 86 19.23 14.62 -4.27
N VAL A 87 19.37 15.68 -3.47
CA VAL A 87 19.15 17.07 -3.91
C VAL A 87 20.39 17.92 -3.61
N SER A 88 21.47 17.69 -4.38
CA SER A 88 22.67 18.53 -4.34
C SER A 88 22.47 19.83 -5.14
N GLY A 89 23.26 20.87 -4.83
CA GLY A 89 22.96 22.28 -5.20
C GLY A 89 22.54 22.55 -6.65
N ALA A 90 23.20 21.93 -7.64
CA ALA A 90 22.89 22.14 -9.05
C ALA A 90 21.52 21.56 -9.48
N GLN A 91 20.95 20.60 -8.73
CA GLN A 91 19.74 19.88 -9.11
C GLN A 91 18.45 20.50 -8.55
N ALA A 92 18.54 21.29 -7.47
CA ALA A 92 17.36 21.88 -6.82
C ALA A 92 16.57 22.82 -7.75
N GLY A 93 17.27 23.61 -8.58
CA GLY A 93 16.64 24.50 -9.56
C GLY A 93 15.83 23.73 -10.60
N TYR A 94 16.40 22.66 -11.17
CA TYR A 94 15.70 21.81 -12.14
C TYR A 94 14.46 21.16 -11.54
N MET A 95 14.56 20.63 -10.32
CA MET A 95 13.42 20.04 -9.61
C MET A 95 12.33 21.07 -9.34
N PHE A 96 12.70 22.30 -8.96
CA PHE A 96 11.74 23.39 -8.75
C PHE A 96 10.97 23.74 -10.03
N PHE A 97 11.66 23.88 -11.17
CA PHE A 97 11.00 24.15 -12.46
C PHE A 97 10.15 22.97 -12.95
N ALA A 98 10.61 21.73 -12.73
CA ALA A 98 9.81 20.55 -13.03
C ALA A 98 8.53 20.50 -12.19
N LEU A 99 8.62 20.86 -10.90
CA LEU A 99 7.46 20.96 -10.01
C LEU A 99 6.49 22.06 -10.46
N LEU A 100 6.99 23.21 -10.89
CA LEU A 100 6.17 24.28 -11.45
C LEU A 100 5.41 23.82 -12.70
N ALA A 101 6.09 23.15 -13.63
CA ALA A 101 5.45 22.56 -14.81
C ALA A 101 4.41 21.50 -14.40
N GLY A 102 4.71 20.67 -13.39
CA GLY A 102 3.79 19.69 -12.82
C GLY A 102 2.53 20.33 -12.22
N ILE A 103 2.66 21.44 -11.52
CA ILE A 103 1.52 22.20 -10.97
C ILE A 103 0.63 22.75 -12.10
N VAL A 104 1.23 23.32 -13.14
CA VAL A 104 0.48 23.81 -14.31
C VAL A 104 -0.28 22.66 -14.99
N LEU A 105 0.37 21.51 -15.17
CA LEU A 105 -0.27 20.32 -15.72
C LEU A 105 -1.40 19.82 -14.81
N ALA A 106 -1.17 19.75 -13.50
CA ALA A 106 -2.17 19.33 -12.52
C ALA A 106 -3.39 20.26 -12.52
N TYR A 107 -3.20 21.57 -12.71
CA TYR A 107 -4.29 22.53 -12.86
C TYR A 107 -5.17 22.20 -14.07
N PHE A 108 -4.56 21.97 -15.25
CA PHE A 108 -5.32 21.57 -16.45
C PHE A 108 -6.04 20.22 -16.26
N LEU A 109 -5.37 19.25 -15.64
CA LEU A 109 -5.95 17.94 -15.35
C LEU A 109 -7.07 18.00 -14.32
N SER A 110 -7.07 18.96 -13.38
CA SER A 110 -8.11 19.11 -12.37
C SER A 110 -9.49 19.43 -12.98
N GLY A 111 -9.53 19.99 -14.19
CA GLY A 111 -10.75 20.23 -14.95
C GLY A 111 -11.35 18.97 -15.57
N THR A 112 -10.60 17.86 -15.59
CA THR A 112 -11.07 16.60 -16.19
C THR A 112 -11.93 15.81 -15.20
N THR A 113 -13.03 15.24 -15.70
CA THR A 113 -13.88 14.36 -14.89
C THR A 113 -13.54 12.93 -15.21
N LEU A 114 -13.31 12.13 -14.16
CA LEU A 114 -12.86 10.76 -14.32
C LEU A 114 -14.11 9.86 -14.26
N PRO A 115 -14.40 9.06 -15.31
CA PRO A 115 -15.56 8.18 -15.29
C PRO A 115 -15.45 7.19 -14.12
N ARG A 116 -16.46 7.14 -13.25
CA ARG A 116 -16.50 6.26 -12.07
C ARG A 116 -16.08 4.82 -12.37
N ARG A 117 -16.63 4.26 -13.46
CA ARG A 117 -16.34 2.88 -13.91
C ARG A 117 -14.89 2.68 -14.35
N ALA A 118 -14.20 3.74 -14.78
CA ALA A 118 -12.83 3.69 -15.26
C ALA A 118 -11.80 4.03 -14.18
N ALA A 119 -12.21 4.45 -12.97
CA ALA A 119 -11.29 4.92 -11.93
C ALA A 119 -10.16 3.93 -11.62
N GLY A 120 -10.48 2.65 -11.45
CA GLY A 120 -9.47 1.62 -11.23
C GLY A 120 -8.51 1.46 -12.42
N ALA A 121 -9.02 1.48 -13.65
CA ALA A 121 -8.19 1.35 -14.85
C ALA A 121 -7.29 2.57 -15.08
N VAL A 122 -7.79 3.78 -14.81
CA VAL A 122 -6.99 5.01 -14.92
C VAL A 122 -5.91 5.04 -13.83
N LEU A 123 -6.24 4.67 -12.59
CA LEU A 123 -5.24 4.55 -11.52
C LEU A 123 -4.16 3.52 -11.87
N PHE A 124 -4.55 2.37 -12.43
CA PHE A 124 -3.62 1.36 -12.90
C PHE A 124 -2.70 1.92 -14.01
N ALA A 125 -3.26 2.53 -15.05
CA ALA A 125 -2.48 3.06 -16.16
C ALA A 125 -1.55 4.21 -15.72
N ALA A 126 -2.03 5.12 -14.87
CA ALA A 126 -1.25 6.23 -14.34
C ALA A 126 -0.10 5.75 -13.46
N SER A 127 -0.38 4.82 -12.53
CA SER A 127 0.64 4.23 -11.66
C SER A 127 1.71 3.48 -12.45
N PHE A 128 1.31 2.70 -13.46
CA PHE A 128 2.23 2.01 -14.35
C PHE A 128 3.12 3.01 -15.13
N ALA A 129 2.51 4.04 -15.72
CA ALA A 129 3.22 5.05 -16.50
C ALA A 129 4.23 5.83 -15.65
N VAL A 130 3.85 6.24 -14.44
CA VAL A 130 4.73 6.97 -13.51
C VAL A 130 5.91 6.09 -13.08
N ALA A 131 5.66 4.83 -12.68
CA ALA A 131 6.72 3.92 -12.29
C ALA A 131 7.66 3.55 -13.47
N ALA A 132 7.14 3.47 -14.69
CA ALA A 132 7.93 3.18 -15.88
C ALA A 132 9.00 4.24 -16.19
N ILE A 133 8.80 5.49 -15.75
CA ILE A 133 9.81 6.56 -15.89
C ILE A 133 11.11 6.18 -15.16
N PHE A 134 11.02 5.43 -14.05
CA PHE A 134 12.15 5.04 -13.22
C PHE A 134 12.84 3.74 -13.67
N TRP A 135 12.44 3.12 -14.77
CA TRP A 135 13.08 1.87 -15.26
C TRP A 135 14.55 2.04 -15.65
N ARG A 136 15.02 3.27 -15.84
CA ARG A 136 16.43 3.57 -16.12
C ARG A 136 17.30 3.63 -14.87
N GLU A 137 16.71 3.73 -13.68
CA GLU A 137 17.48 3.78 -12.44
C GLU A 137 18.30 2.49 -12.27
N PRO A 138 19.58 2.55 -11.87
CA PRO A 138 20.41 1.35 -11.72
C PRO A 138 20.02 0.51 -10.48
N GLU A 139 20.31 -0.79 -10.51
CA GLU A 139 20.23 -1.63 -9.30
C GLU A 139 21.39 -1.26 -8.37
N VAL A 140 21.11 -0.57 -7.27
CA VAL A 140 22.14 -0.15 -6.30
C VAL A 140 22.14 -1.00 -5.02
N ILE A 141 21.15 -1.89 -4.87
CA ILE A 141 20.93 -2.63 -3.62
C ILE A 141 21.52 -4.04 -3.72
N ILE A 142 22.34 -4.40 -2.73
CA ILE A 142 23.04 -5.69 -2.66
C ILE A 142 22.06 -6.88 -2.67
N ASP A 143 20.86 -6.71 -2.11
CA ASP A 143 19.81 -7.73 -2.08
C ASP A 143 19.42 -8.22 -3.49
N ALA A 144 19.48 -7.37 -4.52
CA ALA A 144 19.19 -7.75 -5.90
C ALA A 144 20.07 -8.92 -6.38
N GLY A 145 21.34 -8.94 -5.99
CA GLY A 145 22.25 -10.05 -6.31
C GLY A 145 21.81 -11.39 -5.70
N ARG A 146 21.25 -11.37 -4.48
CA ARG A 146 20.71 -12.58 -3.83
C ARG A 146 19.48 -13.09 -4.57
N TYR A 147 18.54 -12.20 -4.86
CA TYR A 147 17.31 -12.55 -5.57
C TYR A 147 17.60 -13.07 -6.98
N PHE A 148 18.54 -12.43 -7.67
CA PHE A 148 19.02 -12.87 -8.98
C PHE A 148 19.60 -14.28 -8.92
N THR A 149 20.49 -14.54 -7.95
CA THR A 149 21.12 -15.86 -7.79
C THR A 149 20.07 -16.94 -7.55
N GLN A 150 19.14 -16.73 -6.63
CA GLN A 150 18.06 -17.70 -6.37
C GLN A 150 17.15 -17.91 -7.58
N ALA A 151 16.78 -16.84 -8.29
CA ALA A 151 16.01 -16.91 -9.53
C ALA A 151 16.74 -17.72 -10.61
N LYS A 152 18.06 -17.55 -10.73
CA LYS A 152 18.92 -18.30 -11.66
C LYS A 152 18.90 -19.80 -11.41
N TYR A 153 18.89 -20.25 -10.15
CA TYR A 153 18.74 -21.67 -9.83
C TYR A 153 17.42 -22.26 -10.36
N LEU A 154 16.31 -21.52 -10.26
CA LEU A 154 15.03 -21.99 -10.80
C LEU A 154 15.03 -22.02 -12.33
N GLU A 155 15.64 -21.03 -12.97
CA GLU A 155 15.73 -20.99 -14.43
C GLU A 155 16.57 -22.16 -14.98
N LEU A 156 17.73 -22.44 -14.38
CA LEU A 156 18.62 -23.53 -14.80
C LEU A 156 18.08 -24.93 -14.47
N TYR A 157 17.55 -25.14 -13.25
CA TYR A 157 17.25 -26.47 -12.74
C TYR A 157 15.74 -26.76 -12.60
N GLY A 158 14.89 -25.75 -12.81
CA GLY A 158 13.43 -25.87 -12.76
C GLY A 158 12.83 -25.73 -11.36
N ALA A 159 11.49 -25.58 -11.35
CA ALA A 159 10.71 -25.34 -10.14
C ALA A 159 10.80 -26.48 -9.10
N GLY A 160 10.83 -27.74 -9.55
CA GLY A 160 10.94 -28.89 -8.65
C GLY A 160 12.26 -28.91 -7.88
N TYR A 161 13.38 -28.69 -8.59
CA TYR A 161 14.70 -28.57 -7.97
C TYR A 161 14.75 -27.38 -7.01
N PHE A 162 14.26 -26.21 -7.44
CA PHE A 162 14.24 -25.01 -6.60
C PHE A 162 13.54 -25.28 -5.26
N LEU A 163 12.33 -25.87 -5.26
CA LEU A 163 11.59 -26.15 -4.03
C LEU A 163 12.29 -27.21 -3.17
N ALA A 164 12.83 -28.27 -3.77
CA ALA A 164 13.53 -29.33 -3.05
C ALA A 164 14.82 -28.81 -2.37
N GLU A 165 15.58 -27.98 -3.07
CA GLU A 165 16.90 -27.50 -2.67
C GLU A 165 16.92 -26.09 -2.06
N TRP A 166 15.76 -25.45 -1.91
CA TRP A 166 15.65 -24.19 -1.17
C TRP A 166 16.06 -24.35 0.29
N GLY A 167 17.04 -23.54 0.72
CA GLY A 167 17.72 -23.65 2.01
C GLY A 167 18.83 -24.69 2.06
N LYS A 168 19.18 -25.31 0.92
CA LYS A 168 20.29 -26.25 0.76
C LYS A 168 21.23 -25.74 -0.34
N ALA A 169 21.14 -26.32 -1.54
CA ALA A 169 21.91 -25.85 -2.69
C ALA A 169 21.48 -24.47 -3.19
N VAL A 170 20.23 -24.07 -2.94
CA VAL A 170 19.74 -22.70 -3.18
C VAL A 170 19.81 -21.94 -1.85
N PRO A 171 20.78 -21.02 -1.68
CA PRO A 171 21.03 -20.38 -0.40
C PRO A 171 19.85 -19.48 0.01
N ALA A 172 19.29 -19.75 1.18
CA ALA A 172 18.21 -18.98 1.77
C ALA A 172 18.78 -18.06 2.86
N TRP A 173 18.70 -16.73 2.66
CA TRP A 173 19.16 -15.75 3.65
C TRP A 173 18.04 -15.48 4.66
N THR A 174 17.33 -14.36 4.55
CA THR A 174 16.12 -14.06 5.34
C THR A 174 14.92 -13.75 4.44
N ASP A 175 15.11 -14.01 3.15
CA ASP A 175 14.09 -13.93 2.13
C ASP A 175 13.32 -15.24 2.05
N LEU A 176 12.03 -15.16 1.75
CA LEU A 176 11.13 -16.31 1.61
C LEU A 176 10.97 -16.69 0.13
N PRO A 177 10.59 -17.94 -0.19
CA PRO A 177 10.85 -18.50 -1.51
C PRO A 177 9.96 -17.92 -2.62
N LEU A 178 8.84 -17.27 -2.32
CA LEU A 178 7.85 -16.91 -3.34
C LEU A 178 8.41 -15.94 -4.38
N ILE A 179 9.06 -14.86 -3.96
CA ILE A 179 9.48 -13.82 -4.91
C ILE A 179 10.67 -14.28 -5.77
N PRO A 180 11.74 -14.88 -5.21
CA PRO A 180 12.78 -15.49 -6.02
C PRO A 180 12.25 -16.55 -6.98
N PHE A 181 11.23 -17.33 -6.57
CA PHE A 181 10.55 -18.29 -7.44
C PHE A 181 9.86 -17.60 -8.62
N LEU A 182 9.11 -16.52 -8.38
CA LEU A 182 8.44 -15.76 -9.45
C LEU A 182 9.46 -15.11 -10.41
N TYR A 183 10.55 -14.57 -9.89
CA TYR A 183 11.65 -14.05 -10.71
C TYR A 183 12.31 -15.15 -11.55
N GLY A 184 12.53 -16.34 -10.98
CA GLY A 184 13.06 -17.48 -11.71
C GLY A 184 12.14 -17.93 -12.85
N LEU A 185 10.82 -17.91 -12.64
CA LEU A 185 9.86 -18.17 -13.73
C LEU A 185 9.97 -17.11 -14.82
N ILE A 186 10.11 -15.84 -14.46
CA ILE A 186 10.33 -14.75 -15.44
C ILE A 186 11.61 -15.02 -16.23
N PHE A 187 12.72 -15.37 -15.57
CA PHE A 187 13.98 -15.71 -16.24
C PHE A 187 13.82 -16.89 -17.20
N LYS A 188 13.08 -17.92 -16.78
CA LYS A 188 12.82 -19.09 -17.62
C LYS A 188 12.04 -18.76 -18.90
N PHE A 189 11.09 -17.83 -18.87
CA PHE A 189 10.22 -17.54 -20.02
C PHE A 189 10.65 -16.32 -20.84
N PHE A 190 11.30 -15.34 -20.23
CA PHE A 190 11.67 -14.06 -20.85
C PHE A 190 13.18 -13.81 -20.86
N GLY A 191 13.98 -14.74 -20.34
CA GLY A 191 15.41 -14.58 -20.12
C GLY A 191 15.74 -13.68 -18.93
N GLU A 192 17.03 -13.48 -18.67
CA GLU A 192 17.57 -12.60 -17.61
C GLU A 192 17.42 -11.10 -17.96
N ALA A 193 16.33 -10.74 -18.61
CA ALA A 193 16.07 -9.39 -19.05
C ALA A 193 15.54 -8.54 -17.88
N ARG A 194 16.33 -7.56 -17.43
CA ARG A 194 15.94 -6.62 -16.36
C ARG A 194 14.57 -5.99 -16.59
N ILE A 195 14.26 -5.64 -17.84
CA ILE A 195 12.98 -5.06 -18.23
C ILE A 195 11.79 -5.95 -17.87
N ALA A 196 11.93 -7.28 -17.92
CA ALA A 196 10.85 -8.21 -17.57
C ALA A 196 10.55 -8.18 -16.06
N ILE A 197 11.59 -8.07 -15.22
CA ILE A 197 11.45 -7.87 -13.77
C ILE A 197 10.78 -6.52 -13.48
N GLN A 198 11.22 -5.45 -14.15
CA GLN A 198 10.67 -4.11 -14.00
C GLN A 198 9.19 -4.04 -14.41
N VAL A 199 8.82 -4.66 -15.52
CA VAL A 199 7.41 -4.78 -15.94
C VAL A 199 6.62 -5.52 -14.85
N PHE A 200 7.12 -6.66 -14.37
CA PHE A 200 6.45 -7.43 -13.33
C PHE A 200 6.25 -6.65 -12.02
N THR A 201 7.28 -6.03 -11.47
CA THR A 201 7.17 -5.26 -10.23
C THR A 201 6.27 -4.03 -10.42
N THR A 202 6.31 -3.39 -11.59
CA THR A 202 5.42 -2.27 -11.94
C THR A 202 3.95 -2.70 -12.03
N LEU A 203 3.67 -3.89 -12.58
CA LEU A 203 2.32 -4.47 -12.58
C LEU A 203 1.81 -4.71 -11.14
N LEU A 204 2.66 -5.24 -10.26
CA LEU A 204 2.30 -5.46 -8.85
C LEU A 204 2.09 -4.15 -8.09
N PHE A 205 2.93 -3.14 -8.31
CA PHE A 205 2.74 -1.80 -7.76
C PHE A 205 1.41 -1.19 -8.23
N SER A 206 1.14 -1.24 -9.53
CA SER A 206 -0.11 -0.73 -10.10
C SER A 206 -1.34 -1.48 -9.56
N GLY A 207 -1.21 -2.80 -9.37
CA GLY A 207 -2.20 -3.62 -8.68
C GLY A 207 -2.42 -3.18 -7.23
N THR A 208 -1.37 -2.79 -6.51
CA THR A 208 -1.44 -2.28 -5.12
C THR A 208 -2.24 -0.98 -5.06
N VAL A 209 -2.04 -0.07 -6.02
CA VAL A 209 -2.80 1.19 -6.13
C VAL A 209 -4.29 0.91 -6.37
N VAL A 210 -4.61 -0.03 -7.26
CA VAL A 210 -6.01 -0.44 -7.52
C VAL A 210 -6.63 -1.11 -6.29
N LEU A 211 -5.89 -1.96 -5.58
CA LEU A 211 -6.38 -2.60 -4.35
C LEU A 211 -6.59 -1.56 -3.24
N THR A 212 -5.73 -0.56 -3.12
CA THR A 212 -5.89 0.57 -2.18
C THR A 212 -7.17 1.35 -2.49
N TYR A 213 -7.42 1.65 -3.77
CA TYR A 213 -8.70 2.20 -4.22
C TYR A 213 -9.88 1.29 -3.85
N ALA A 214 -9.77 -0.01 -4.10
CA ALA A 214 -10.83 -0.96 -3.84
C ALA A 214 -11.13 -1.10 -2.34
N ILE A 215 -10.11 -1.06 -1.47
CA ILE A 215 -10.26 -1.06 -0.01
C ILE A 215 -10.96 0.23 0.44
N GLY A 216 -10.49 1.40 0.02
CA GLY A 216 -11.11 2.69 0.38
C GLY A 216 -12.57 2.78 -0.07
N ARG A 217 -12.86 2.32 -1.30
CA ARG A 217 -14.23 2.21 -1.83
C ARG A 217 -15.10 1.25 -1.03
N THR A 218 -14.53 0.12 -0.62
CA THR A 218 -15.25 -0.94 0.08
C THR A 218 -15.57 -0.53 1.52
N LEU A 219 -14.63 0.10 2.21
CA LEU A 219 -14.78 0.50 3.61
C LEU A 219 -15.62 1.78 3.75
N TRP A 220 -15.45 2.76 2.85
CA TRP A 220 -16.17 4.04 2.91
C TRP A 220 -16.98 4.29 1.64
N ASN A 221 -16.35 4.83 0.60
CA ASN A 221 -17.00 5.21 -0.64
C ASN A 221 -15.96 5.40 -1.77
N GLU A 222 -16.46 5.52 -3.00
CA GLU A 222 -15.64 5.63 -4.20
C GLU A 222 -14.64 6.79 -4.16
N THR A 223 -15.07 7.96 -3.68
CA THR A 223 -14.22 9.14 -3.57
C THR A 223 -13.02 8.91 -2.65
N VAL A 224 -13.24 8.34 -1.46
CA VAL A 224 -12.17 7.96 -0.53
C VAL A 224 -11.23 6.94 -1.18
N GLY A 225 -11.77 5.98 -1.94
CA GLY A 225 -10.95 5.05 -2.72
C GLY A 225 -10.05 5.74 -3.73
N VAL A 226 -10.59 6.67 -4.53
CA VAL A 226 -9.80 7.37 -5.57
C VAL A 226 -8.70 8.19 -4.91
N ILE A 227 -9.03 8.96 -3.87
CA ILE A 227 -8.05 9.77 -3.13
C ILE A 227 -6.96 8.87 -2.54
N ALA A 228 -7.31 7.75 -1.92
CA ALA A 228 -6.32 6.83 -1.36
C ALA A 228 -5.35 6.29 -2.42
N GLY A 229 -5.87 5.90 -3.59
CA GLY A 229 -5.04 5.45 -4.73
C GLY A 229 -4.11 6.56 -5.24
N VAL A 230 -4.61 7.79 -5.39
CA VAL A 230 -3.79 8.94 -5.82
C VAL A 230 -2.73 9.32 -4.78
N LEU A 231 -3.07 9.33 -3.48
CA LEU A 231 -2.12 9.65 -2.42
C LEU A 231 -0.98 8.62 -2.35
N LEU A 232 -1.25 7.34 -2.65
CA LEU A 232 -0.18 6.33 -2.73
C LEU A 232 0.83 6.64 -3.85
N LEU A 233 0.39 7.24 -4.96
CA LEU A 233 1.27 7.71 -6.04
C LEU A 233 2.06 8.96 -5.68
N GLY A 234 1.59 9.71 -4.67
CA GLY A 234 2.28 10.88 -4.17
C GLY A 234 3.47 10.57 -3.25
N MET A 235 3.80 9.30 -3.01
CA MET A 235 4.92 8.86 -2.17
C MET A 235 6.19 8.66 -3.01
N PRO A 236 7.14 9.62 -3.04
CA PRO A 236 8.26 9.58 -3.98
C PRO A 236 9.18 8.38 -3.74
N TYR A 237 9.47 8.06 -2.48
CA TYR A 237 10.32 6.94 -2.10
C TYR A 237 9.79 5.60 -2.62
N LEU A 238 8.46 5.43 -2.68
CA LEU A 238 7.88 4.20 -3.18
C LEU A 238 8.16 4.01 -4.67
N LEU A 239 8.10 5.09 -5.45
CA LEU A 239 8.28 5.06 -6.91
C LEU A 239 9.71 4.70 -7.32
N THR A 240 10.72 5.13 -6.55
CA THR A 240 12.12 4.79 -6.81
C THR A 240 12.43 3.32 -6.53
N GLN A 241 11.63 2.64 -5.71
CA GLN A 241 11.79 1.22 -5.39
C GLN A 241 11.08 0.28 -6.37
N VAL A 242 10.03 0.74 -7.06
CA VAL A 242 9.28 -0.08 -8.03
C VAL A 242 10.16 -0.76 -9.09
N PRO A 243 11.11 -0.08 -9.76
CA PRO A 243 11.90 -0.71 -10.81
C PRO A 243 12.97 -1.68 -10.30
N LEU A 244 13.20 -1.73 -8.98
CA LEU A 244 14.28 -2.52 -8.41
C LEU A 244 13.87 -3.98 -8.25
N MET A 245 14.83 -4.89 -8.38
CA MET A 245 14.62 -6.31 -8.13
C MET A 245 14.57 -6.55 -6.61
N LEU A 246 13.47 -6.14 -5.97
CA LEU A 246 13.25 -6.25 -4.52
C LEU A 246 11.96 -6.99 -4.20
N VAL A 247 11.93 -7.59 -3.00
CA VAL A 247 10.74 -8.30 -2.49
C VAL A 247 9.68 -7.36 -1.93
N ASP A 248 10.01 -6.11 -1.64
CA ASP A 248 9.14 -5.18 -0.92
C ASP A 248 7.88 -4.80 -1.70
N VAL A 249 8.00 -4.50 -2.99
CA VAL A 249 6.84 -4.18 -3.84
C VAL A 249 5.91 -5.39 -4.04
N PRO A 250 6.41 -6.59 -4.38
CA PRO A 250 5.59 -7.80 -4.36
C PRO A 250 4.94 -8.08 -3.00
N MET A 251 5.68 -7.93 -1.89
CA MET A 251 5.13 -8.12 -0.54
C MET A 251 4.00 -7.14 -0.27
N MET A 252 4.17 -5.85 -0.59
CA MET A 252 3.10 -4.85 -0.49
C MET A 252 1.85 -5.24 -1.27
N PHE A 253 2.02 -5.74 -2.50
CA PHE A 253 0.90 -6.22 -3.32
C PHE A 253 0.17 -7.38 -2.66
N PHE A 254 0.87 -8.47 -2.30
CA PHE A 254 0.24 -9.65 -1.71
C PHE A 254 -0.38 -9.36 -0.34
N MET A 255 0.26 -8.52 0.47
CA MET A 255 -0.28 -8.06 1.75
C MET A 255 -1.58 -7.25 1.56
N THR A 256 -1.59 -6.30 0.63
CA THR A 256 -2.79 -5.49 0.31
C THR A 256 -3.89 -6.36 -0.28
N LEU A 257 -3.53 -7.36 -1.10
CA LEU A 257 -4.46 -8.36 -1.64
C LEU A 257 -5.06 -9.21 -0.52
N ALA A 258 -4.26 -9.65 0.46
CA ALA A 258 -4.73 -10.39 1.63
C ALA A 258 -5.74 -9.55 2.44
N VAL A 259 -5.42 -8.30 2.74
CA VAL A 259 -6.35 -7.37 3.41
C VAL A 259 -7.65 -7.23 2.64
N PHE A 260 -7.58 -6.93 1.34
CA PHE A 260 -8.77 -6.74 0.50
C PHE A 260 -9.64 -7.99 0.42
N THR A 261 -9.03 -9.14 0.11
CA THR A 261 -9.77 -10.41 -0.04
C THR A 261 -10.36 -10.88 1.29
N THR A 262 -9.69 -10.68 2.43
CA THR A 262 -10.26 -10.92 3.76
C THR A 262 -11.48 -10.03 4.02
N ILE A 263 -11.41 -8.73 3.73
CA ILE A 263 -12.56 -7.82 3.85
C ILE A 263 -13.74 -8.34 3.00
N ILE A 264 -13.49 -8.73 1.76
CA ILE A 264 -14.54 -9.26 0.87
C ILE A 264 -15.10 -10.59 1.40
N ALA A 265 -14.25 -11.50 1.86
CA ALA A 265 -14.65 -12.81 2.39
C ALA A 265 -15.52 -12.68 3.65
N LEU A 266 -15.15 -11.79 4.59
CA LEU A 266 -15.96 -11.56 5.79
C LEU A 266 -17.29 -10.89 5.46
N ARG A 267 -17.32 -9.94 4.50
CA ARG A 267 -18.56 -9.23 4.10
C ARG A 267 -19.51 -10.09 3.27
N ARG A 268 -19.01 -10.81 2.27
CA ARG A 268 -19.87 -11.53 1.30
C ARG A 268 -20.00 -13.01 1.64
N GLY A 269 -18.96 -13.61 2.21
CA GLY A 269 -18.86 -15.07 2.36
C GLY A 269 -18.70 -15.77 1.01
N GLY A 270 -19.02 -17.06 0.98
CA GLY A 270 -18.87 -17.91 -0.20
C GLY A 270 -17.48 -18.56 -0.30
N ALA A 271 -17.43 -19.72 -0.93
CA ALA A 271 -16.20 -20.51 -1.03
C ALA A 271 -15.08 -19.77 -1.78
N VAL A 272 -15.42 -19.06 -2.87
CA VAL A 272 -14.41 -18.37 -3.70
C VAL A 272 -13.73 -17.23 -2.93
N PRO A 273 -14.43 -16.26 -2.31
CA PRO A 273 -13.76 -15.23 -1.50
C PRO A 273 -12.94 -15.79 -0.33
N LEU A 274 -13.42 -16.87 0.31
CA LEU A 274 -12.67 -17.53 1.39
C LEU A 274 -11.37 -18.14 0.85
N ALA A 275 -11.43 -18.90 -0.24
CA ALA A 275 -10.26 -19.50 -0.88
C ALA A 275 -9.26 -18.44 -1.36
N LEU A 276 -9.74 -17.36 -1.98
CA LEU A 276 -8.89 -16.25 -2.41
C LEU A 276 -8.21 -15.55 -1.22
N SER A 277 -8.92 -15.38 -0.10
CA SER A 277 -8.33 -14.83 1.11
C SER A 277 -7.23 -15.74 1.66
N VAL A 278 -7.49 -17.05 1.74
CA VAL A 278 -6.49 -18.03 2.20
C VAL A 278 -5.26 -17.99 1.29
N ALA A 279 -5.44 -18.04 -0.03
CA ALA A 279 -4.34 -17.99 -0.99
C ALA A 279 -3.53 -16.70 -0.87
N ALA A 280 -4.20 -15.53 -0.77
CA ALA A 280 -3.50 -14.25 -0.64
C ALA A 280 -2.70 -14.14 0.66
N ILE A 281 -3.23 -14.65 1.78
CA ILE A 281 -2.52 -14.70 3.08
C ILE A 281 -1.29 -15.58 2.97
N VAL A 282 -1.43 -16.79 2.41
CA VAL A 282 -0.31 -17.73 2.23
C VAL A 282 0.76 -17.11 1.34
N LEU A 283 0.38 -16.49 0.22
CA LEU A 283 1.32 -15.82 -0.68
C LEU A 283 2.04 -14.67 0.03
N ALA A 284 1.33 -13.82 0.77
CA ALA A 284 1.95 -12.74 1.55
C ALA A 284 2.95 -13.29 2.58
N LEU A 285 2.59 -14.34 3.33
CA LEU A 285 3.47 -14.98 4.31
C LEU A 285 4.69 -15.63 3.67
N LEU A 286 4.65 -16.03 2.40
CA LEU A 286 5.79 -16.60 1.68
C LEU A 286 6.66 -15.55 0.95
N THR A 287 6.34 -14.25 1.07
CA THR A 287 7.17 -13.18 0.47
C THR A 287 8.31 -12.72 1.38
N LYS A 288 8.02 -12.38 2.64
CA LYS A 288 8.98 -11.79 3.60
C LYS A 288 8.50 -12.02 5.03
N TYR A 289 9.42 -12.25 5.98
CA TYR A 289 9.05 -12.44 7.39
C TYR A 289 8.33 -11.25 8.02
N SER A 290 8.61 -10.02 7.57
CA SER A 290 7.87 -8.84 8.05
C SER A 290 6.36 -8.93 7.78
N ALA A 291 5.95 -9.65 6.74
CA ALA A 291 4.53 -9.89 6.45
C ALA A 291 3.84 -10.70 7.54
N TRP A 292 4.57 -11.55 8.29
CA TRP A 292 4.01 -12.36 9.38
C TRP A 292 3.49 -11.47 10.50
N VAL A 293 4.30 -10.47 10.87
CA VAL A 293 3.93 -9.46 11.86
C VAL A 293 2.84 -8.55 11.32
N MET A 294 2.94 -8.11 10.06
CA MET A 294 1.96 -7.21 9.44
C MET A 294 0.57 -7.86 9.26
N ILE A 295 0.49 -9.19 9.11
CA ILE A 295 -0.79 -9.94 9.05
C ILE A 295 -1.60 -9.87 10.36
N SER A 296 -1.03 -9.33 11.45
CA SER A 296 -1.80 -8.95 12.64
C SER A 296 -2.95 -7.97 12.37
N VAL A 297 -3.00 -7.31 11.20
CA VAL A 297 -4.17 -6.54 10.75
C VAL A 297 -5.42 -7.41 10.54
N LEU A 298 -5.28 -8.71 10.23
CA LEU A 298 -6.42 -9.58 9.97
C LEU A 298 -7.30 -9.79 11.22
N PRO A 299 -6.75 -10.06 12.43
CA PRO A 299 -7.50 -9.96 13.68
C PRO A 299 -8.27 -8.64 13.85
N VAL A 300 -7.68 -7.50 13.49
CA VAL A 300 -8.36 -6.19 13.59
C VAL A 300 -9.54 -6.11 12.62
N ILE A 301 -9.35 -6.55 11.37
CA ILE A 301 -10.44 -6.66 10.38
C ILE A 301 -11.56 -7.55 10.93
N PHE A 302 -11.21 -8.70 11.48
CA PHE A 302 -12.16 -9.62 12.11
C PHE A 302 -12.96 -8.93 13.22
N LEU A 303 -12.31 -8.27 14.17
CA LEU A 303 -12.99 -7.60 15.30
C LEU A 303 -13.93 -6.49 14.84
N VAL A 304 -13.52 -5.71 13.82
CA VAL A 304 -14.38 -4.67 13.22
C VAL A 304 -15.65 -5.27 12.62
N PHE A 305 -15.53 -6.36 11.85
CA PHE A 305 -16.69 -7.00 11.23
C PHE A 305 -17.51 -7.89 12.17
N LEU A 306 -16.90 -8.42 13.24
CA LEU A 306 -17.58 -9.21 14.27
C LEU A 306 -18.68 -8.38 14.92
N LYS A 307 -18.38 -7.11 15.24
CA LYS A 307 -19.35 -6.16 15.81
C LYS A 307 -20.55 -5.91 14.90
N GLU A 308 -20.36 -5.96 13.58
CA GLU A 308 -21.43 -5.70 12.61
C GLU A 308 -22.35 -6.90 12.35
N ARG A 309 -21.83 -8.13 12.43
CA ARG A 309 -22.51 -9.32 11.87
C ARG A 309 -22.45 -10.60 12.73
N GLY A 310 -21.85 -10.56 13.91
CA GLY A 310 -21.89 -11.65 14.89
C GLY A 310 -21.28 -12.97 14.41
N GLY A 311 -21.88 -14.10 14.81
CA GLY A 311 -21.29 -15.45 14.71
C GLY A 311 -20.95 -15.93 13.29
N VAL A 312 -21.63 -15.43 12.25
CA VAL A 312 -21.31 -15.79 10.86
C VAL A 312 -19.90 -15.32 10.47
N VAL A 313 -19.48 -14.15 10.98
CA VAL A 313 -18.12 -13.63 10.74
C VAL A 313 -17.08 -14.46 11.49
N LEU A 314 -17.41 -14.94 12.70
CA LEU A 314 -16.54 -15.84 13.46
C LEU A 314 -16.25 -17.13 12.69
N GLY A 315 -17.28 -17.80 12.17
CA GLY A 315 -17.09 -19.02 11.37
C GLY A 315 -16.23 -18.79 10.13
N ARG A 316 -16.42 -17.66 9.44
CA ARG A 316 -15.61 -17.29 8.25
C ARG A 316 -14.16 -16.99 8.63
N ALA A 317 -13.93 -16.22 9.69
CA ALA A 317 -12.60 -15.90 10.16
C ALA A 317 -11.86 -17.15 10.64
N ALA A 318 -12.53 -18.05 11.36
CA ALA A 318 -11.99 -19.32 11.78
C ALA A 318 -11.62 -20.21 10.58
N ALA A 319 -12.47 -20.27 9.54
CA ALA A 319 -12.16 -21.00 8.33
C ALA A 319 -10.93 -20.43 7.58
N ILE A 320 -10.84 -19.10 7.45
CA ILE A 320 -9.68 -18.45 6.82
C ILE A 320 -8.40 -18.72 7.62
N ALA A 321 -8.43 -18.47 8.93
CA ALA A 321 -7.28 -18.63 9.80
C ALA A 321 -6.83 -20.09 9.89
N GLY A 322 -7.77 -21.03 10.03
CA GLY A 322 -7.49 -22.47 10.08
C GLY A 322 -6.88 -22.98 8.78
N ALA A 323 -7.46 -22.63 7.63
CA ALA A 323 -6.94 -23.06 6.34
C ALA A 323 -5.57 -22.44 5.99
N ALA A 324 -5.40 -21.12 6.23
CA ALA A 324 -4.11 -20.47 6.01
C ALA A 324 -3.03 -20.99 6.97
N GLY A 325 -3.39 -21.17 8.24
CA GLY A 325 -2.52 -21.75 9.26
C GLY A 325 -2.11 -23.19 8.95
N LEU A 326 -3.01 -24.01 8.42
CA LEU A 326 -2.68 -25.37 7.96
C LEU A 326 -1.68 -25.35 6.80
N LEU A 327 -1.89 -24.51 5.78
CA LEU A 327 -1.01 -24.45 4.61
C LEU A 327 0.37 -23.91 4.95
N ILE A 328 0.45 -22.82 5.72
CA ILE A 328 1.74 -22.26 6.17
C ILE A 328 2.41 -23.18 7.18
N GLY A 329 1.65 -23.76 8.11
CA GLY A 329 2.16 -24.75 9.05
C GLY A 329 2.79 -25.93 8.34
N ALA A 330 2.14 -26.48 7.30
CA ALA A 330 2.71 -27.54 6.48
C ALA A 330 4.00 -27.11 5.76
N ALA A 331 4.04 -25.91 5.20
CA ALA A 331 5.24 -25.37 4.55
C ALA A 331 6.41 -25.18 5.52
N VAL A 332 6.14 -24.62 6.71
CA VAL A 332 7.13 -24.42 7.78
C VAL A 332 7.62 -25.75 8.31
N LEU A 333 6.74 -26.72 8.58
CA LEU A 333 7.14 -28.06 9.05
C LEU A 333 7.98 -28.81 8.01
N TRP A 334 7.64 -28.67 6.72
CA TRP A 334 8.40 -29.31 5.65
C TRP A 334 9.84 -28.75 5.52
N LYS A 335 10.04 -27.46 5.80
CA LYS A 335 11.33 -26.77 5.73
C LYS A 335 11.80 -26.25 7.09
N TYR A 336 11.50 -26.98 8.15
CA TYR A 336 11.66 -26.52 9.53
C TYR A 336 13.08 -26.04 9.85
N ASP A 337 14.09 -26.80 9.43
CA ASP A 337 15.49 -26.47 9.67
C ASP A 337 15.86 -25.13 9.00
N VAL A 338 15.43 -24.93 7.76
CA VAL A 338 15.66 -23.70 7.01
C VAL A 338 15.02 -22.52 7.73
N PHE A 339 13.73 -22.60 8.06
CA PHE A 339 13.04 -21.51 8.76
C PHE A 339 13.69 -21.19 10.11
N THR A 340 14.15 -22.20 10.84
CA THR A 340 14.82 -22.02 12.13
C THR A 340 16.17 -21.32 11.97
N GLU A 341 16.96 -21.72 10.98
CA GLU A 341 18.23 -21.06 10.65
C GLU A 341 18.03 -19.61 10.23
N GLN A 342 17.07 -19.33 9.34
CA GLN A 342 16.74 -17.97 8.91
C GLN A 342 16.27 -17.09 10.08
N LEU A 343 15.47 -17.64 11.01
CA LEU A 343 15.07 -16.93 12.23
C LEU A 343 16.27 -16.68 13.15
N GLY A 344 17.20 -17.64 13.25
CA GLY A 344 18.48 -17.46 13.95
C GLY A 344 19.32 -16.34 13.33
N LEU A 345 19.40 -16.26 12.00
CA LEU A 345 20.07 -15.17 11.29
C LEU A 345 19.38 -13.82 11.53
N LEU A 346 18.05 -13.79 11.51
CA LEU A 346 17.27 -12.58 11.83
C LEU A 346 17.57 -12.08 13.24
N GLN A 347 17.58 -12.96 14.23
CA GLN A 347 17.77 -12.60 15.63
C GLN A 347 19.23 -12.25 15.96
N ASN A 348 20.18 -13.04 15.49
CA ASN A 348 21.58 -12.93 15.92
C ASN A 348 22.41 -12.00 15.03
N TYR A 349 22.02 -11.78 13.78
CA TYR A 349 22.77 -10.96 12.83
C TYR A 349 22.00 -9.71 12.39
N GLN A 350 20.77 -9.87 11.86
CA GLN A 350 20.05 -8.73 11.28
C GLN A 350 19.50 -7.77 12.33
N ALA A 351 18.86 -8.26 13.39
CA ALA A 351 18.28 -7.39 14.42
C ALA A 351 19.33 -6.48 15.11
N PRO A 352 20.53 -6.98 15.50
CA PRO A 352 21.59 -6.11 16.00
C PRO A 352 22.13 -5.11 14.97
N ALA A 353 22.22 -5.50 13.69
CA ALA A 353 22.65 -4.62 12.62
C ALA A 353 21.64 -3.49 12.36
N LEU A 354 20.34 -3.80 12.41
CA LEU A 354 19.24 -2.84 12.34
C LEU A 354 19.27 -1.85 13.51
N GLY A 355 19.81 -2.21 14.67
CA GLY A 355 20.01 -1.24 15.77
C GLY A 355 20.91 -0.05 15.40
N ARG A 356 21.75 -0.18 14.36
CA ARG A 356 22.62 0.90 13.85
C ARG A 356 22.05 1.60 12.61
N TRP A 357 21.08 0.98 11.96
CA TRP A 357 20.39 1.49 10.77
C TRP A 357 19.01 1.98 11.22
N GLY A 358 18.89 3.29 11.40
CA GLY A 358 17.68 3.91 11.89
C GLY A 358 17.35 5.15 11.06
N GLU A 359 16.06 5.29 10.83
CA GLU A 359 15.40 6.39 10.19
C GLU A 359 14.41 6.93 11.21
N SER A 360 14.52 8.23 11.44
CA SER A 360 13.60 8.93 12.31
C SER A 360 12.21 9.02 11.67
N TYR A 361 11.19 9.14 12.52
CA TYR A 361 9.84 9.43 12.04
C TYR A 361 9.78 10.74 11.24
N VAL A 362 10.67 11.70 11.52
CA VAL A 362 10.78 12.94 10.75
C VAL A 362 11.17 12.61 9.31
N SER A 363 12.22 11.82 9.10
CA SER A 363 12.61 11.35 7.78
C SER A 363 11.48 10.56 7.10
N THR A 364 10.95 9.52 7.75
CA THR A 364 9.93 8.66 7.14
C THR A 364 8.68 9.46 6.72
N PHE A 365 8.11 10.27 7.61
CA PHE A 365 6.82 10.92 7.36
C PHE A 365 6.94 12.24 6.58
N LEU A 366 8.05 12.97 6.69
CA LEU A 366 8.19 14.26 6.00
C LEU A 366 9.02 14.16 4.72
N PHE A 367 10.04 13.31 4.67
CA PHE A 367 10.97 13.24 3.53
C PHE A 367 10.67 12.05 2.59
N GLN A 368 10.39 10.87 3.14
CA GLN A 368 10.14 9.67 2.30
C GLN A 368 8.68 9.57 1.83
N ILE A 369 7.71 9.86 2.70
CA ILE A 369 6.27 9.82 2.36
C ILE A 369 5.82 11.09 1.65
N HIS A 370 6.04 12.26 2.27
CA HIS A 370 5.65 13.63 1.85
C HIS A 370 4.75 14.33 2.91
N PRO A 371 4.99 15.61 3.27
CA PRO A 371 4.27 16.28 4.36
C PRO A 371 2.75 16.37 4.15
N PHE A 372 2.28 16.59 2.92
CA PHE A 372 0.84 16.62 2.64
C PHE A 372 0.13 15.30 2.89
N ILE A 373 0.78 14.17 2.57
CA ILE A 373 0.19 12.85 2.80
C ILE A 373 0.11 12.59 4.30
N THR A 374 1.16 12.95 5.04
CA THR A 374 1.20 12.84 6.50
C THR A 374 0.13 13.70 7.17
N LEU A 375 0.00 14.97 6.77
CA LEU A 375 -1.05 15.85 7.29
C LEU A 375 -2.46 15.34 6.94
N ALA A 376 -2.66 14.86 5.72
CA ALA A 376 -3.93 14.25 5.31
C ALA A 376 -4.26 12.99 6.13
N ALA A 377 -3.26 12.15 6.43
CA ALA A 377 -3.42 10.98 7.28
C ALA A 377 -3.79 11.36 8.73
N LEU A 378 -3.09 12.34 9.33
CA LEU A 378 -3.39 12.84 10.67
C LEU A 378 -4.78 13.46 10.76
N PHE A 379 -5.15 14.28 9.78
CA PHE A 379 -6.50 14.85 9.69
C PHE A 379 -7.56 13.75 9.54
N SER A 380 -7.31 12.77 8.68
CA SER A 380 -8.21 11.63 8.49
C SER A 380 -8.38 10.81 9.77
N LEU A 381 -7.33 10.64 10.57
CA LEU A 381 -7.40 9.99 11.89
C LEU A 381 -8.25 10.81 12.85
N ALA A 382 -8.03 12.13 12.94
CA ALA A 382 -8.83 13.01 13.79
C ALA A 382 -10.33 12.95 13.44
N VAL A 383 -10.66 12.98 12.14
CA VAL A 383 -12.04 12.82 11.66
C VAL A 383 -12.61 11.45 12.01
N ALA A 384 -11.83 10.38 11.86
CA ALA A 384 -12.27 9.03 12.20
C ALA A 384 -12.56 8.88 13.70
N VAL A 385 -11.70 9.43 14.57
CA VAL A 385 -11.91 9.45 16.02
C VAL A 385 -13.17 10.24 16.38
N ALA A 386 -13.34 11.45 15.81
CA ALA A 386 -14.53 12.27 16.03
C ALA A 386 -15.83 11.55 15.60
N ARG A 387 -15.76 10.73 14.55
CA ARG A 387 -16.89 9.92 14.03
C ARG A 387 -17.00 8.54 14.66
N LYS A 388 -16.11 8.15 15.58
CA LYS A 388 -16.01 6.80 16.17
C LYS A 388 -15.99 5.68 15.11
N ASP A 389 -15.31 5.92 13.99
CA ASP A 389 -15.25 4.99 12.87
C ASP A 389 -14.21 3.89 13.08
N LEU A 390 -14.66 2.74 13.60
CA LEU A 390 -13.79 1.59 13.89
C LEU A 390 -13.12 1.00 12.64
N ARG A 391 -13.65 1.23 11.43
CA ARG A 391 -13.00 0.76 10.19
C ARG A 391 -11.63 1.41 10.01
N TYR A 392 -11.41 2.59 10.61
CA TYR A 392 -10.12 3.26 10.55
C TYR A 392 -9.01 2.49 11.26
N LEU A 393 -9.36 1.65 12.25
CA LEU A 393 -8.40 0.75 12.90
C LEU A 393 -7.72 -0.18 11.90
N ILE A 394 -8.42 -0.61 10.85
CA ILE A 394 -7.86 -1.50 9.82
C ILE A 394 -6.70 -0.81 9.10
N VAL A 395 -6.86 0.47 8.73
CA VAL A 395 -5.86 1.20 7.94
C VAL A 395 -4.74 1.78 8.80
N CYS A 396 -5.01 2.19 10.03
CA CYS A 396 -3.97 2.72 10.92
C CYS A 396 -3.20 1.63 11.65
N TRP A 397 -3.68 0.37 11.67
CA TRP A 397 -3.04 -0.71 12.42
C TRP A 397 -1.56 -0.89 12.10
N LEU A 398 -1.18 -0.89 10.82
CA LEU A 398 0.22 -1.08 10.45
C LEU A 398 1.12 0.06 10.94
N VAL A 399 0.60 1.30 10.95
CA VAL A 399 1.32 2.44 11.51
C VAL A 399 1.43 2.29 13.03
N LEU A 400 0.34 1.93 13.71
CA LEU A 400 0.35 1.68 15.16
C LEU A 400 1.31 0.55 15.53
N LEU A 401 1.35 -0.52 14.73
CA LEU A 401 2.24 -1.65 14.93
C LEU A 401 3.71 -1.22 14.85
N ILE A 402 4.07 -0.39 13.86
CA ILE A 402 5.43 0.17 13.73
C ILE A 402 5.78 1.05 14.93
N LEU A 403 4.85 1.90 15.38
CA LEU A 403 5.05 2.77 16.54
C LEU A 403 5.19 1.98 17.84
N VAL A 404 4.37 0.95 18.05
CA VAL A 404 4.36 0.12 19.27
C VAL A 404 5.63 -0.73 19.36
N LEU A 405 6.12 -1.24 18.23
CA LEU A 405 7.34 -2.03 18.18
C LEU A 405 8.62 -1.17 18.25
N ASP A 406 8.48 0.17 18.36
CA ASP A 406 9.57 1.17 18.26
C ASP A 406 10.54 0.84 17.11
N ILE A 407 9.99 0.43 15.96
CA ILE A 407 10.80 0.13 14.78
C ILE A 407 11.23 1.48 14.17
N LYS A 408 12.34 2.00 14.67
CA LYS A 408 13.17 3.02 14.00
C LYS A 408 13.90 2.31 12.87
N ARG A 409 13.85 2.88 11.66
CA ARG A 409 13.94 2.04 10.45
C ARG A 409 15.29 1.99 9.76
#